data_AF-A0A7W5C968-F1
#
_entry.id   AF-A0A7W5C968-F1
#
_cell.length_a   1.000
_cell.length_b   1.000
_cell.length_c   1.000
_cell.angle_alpha   90.00
_cell.angle_beta   90.00
_cell.angle_gamma   90.00
#
_symmetry.space_group_name_H-M   'P 1'
#
loop_
_entity.id
_entity.type
_entity.pdbx_description
1 polymer ?
#
loop_
_entity_poly.entity_id
_entity_poly.type
_entity_poly.pdbx_seq_one_letter_code
_entity_poly.pdbx_strand_id
1 'polypeptide(L)' 'MAERIMVLLAAFGGILLYDWLTMKKMTKREKALYAVLCFICLYMGLDYAINKDWFDFMDLMMPVFGNLAKAIDDYLNVNA' A
#
# COMPACT_ATOMS: atom_id res chain seq x y z
N MET A 1 19.40 3.38 -2.34
CA MET A 1 18.50 4.51 -2.01
C MET A 1 18.12 5.34 -3.25
N ALA A 2 19.08 5.90 -4.01
CA ALA A 2 18.76 6.72 -5.20
C ALA A 2 17.92 5.99 -6.26
N GLU A 3 18.21 4.72 -6.54
CA GLU A 3 17.43 3.88 -7.47
C GLU A 3 15.98 3.70 -7.00
N ARG A 4 15.77 3.43 -5.70
CA ARG A 4 14.42 3.25 -5.12
C ARG A 4 13.61 4.55 -5.17
N ILE A 5 14.25 5.68 -4.90
CA ILE A 5 13.63 7.02 -5.01
C ILE A 5 13.28 7.32 -6.48
N MET A 6 14.14 6.98 -7.43
CA MET A 6 13.84 7.14 -8.87
C MET A 6 12.64 6.29 -9.31
N VAL A 7 12.55 5.04 -8.87
CA VAL A 7 11.40 4.17 -9.17
C VAL A 7 10.12 4.76 -8.59
N LEU A 8 10.16 5.27 -7.36
CA LEU A 8 9.01 5.90 -6.72
C LEU A 8 8.58 7.17 -7.45
N LEU A 9 9.52 8.03 -7.82
CA LEU A 9 9.24 9.25 -8.58
C LEU A 9 8.65 8.93 -9.96
N ALA A 10 9.16 7.90 -10.64
CA ALA A 10 8.65 7.49 -11.94
C ALA A 10 7.23 6.92 -11.85
N ALA A 11 6.99 6.01 -10.89
CA ALA A 11 5.68 5.37 -10.71
C ALA A 11 4.63 6.36 -10.19
N PHE A 12 4.93 7.04 -9.09
CA PHE A 12 4.00 7.96 -8.45
C PHE A 12 3.79 9.24 -9.26
N GLY A 13 4.86 9.77 -9.86
CA GLY A 13 4.78 10.90 -10.77
C GLY A 13 3.98 10.58 -12.03
N GLY A 14 4.14 9.39 -12.60
CA GLY A 14 3.37 8.94 -13.77
C GLY A 14 1.87 8.86 -13.48
N ILE A 15 1.50 8.27 -12.35
CA ILE A 15 0.10 8.17 -11.90
C ILE A 15 -0.49 9.56 -11.67
N LEU A 16 0.20 10.43 -10.93
CA LEU A 16 -0.29 11.79 -10.66
C LEU A 16 -0.46 12.62 -11.93
N LEU A 17 0.46 12.50 -12.90
CA LEU A 17 0.36 13.19 -14.20
C LEU A 17 -0.85 12.69 -15.00
N TYR A 18 -1.05 11.38 -15.06
CA TYR A 18 -2.20 10.79 -15.74
C TYR A 18 -3.52 11.18 -15.06
N ASP A 19 -3.58 11.09 -13.74
CA ASP A 19 -4.78 11.40 -12.99
C ASP A 19 -5.09 12.89 -13.00
N TRP A 20 -4.09 13.78 -13.04
CA TRP A 20 -4.33 15.22 -13.21
C TRP A 20 -5.11 15.55 -14.49
N LEU A 21 -4.84 14.82 -15.58
CA LEU A 21 -5.57 14.97 -16.83
C LEU A 21 -7.01 14.42 -16.74
N THR A 22 -7.24 13.45 -15.86
CA THR A 22 -8.47 12.64 -15.81
C THR A 22 -9.44 13.06 -14.68
N MET A 23 -8.92 13.68 -13.61
CA MET A 23 -9.64 14.07 -12.38
C MET A 23 -10.71 15.16 -12.55
N LYS A 24 -10.83 15.77 -13.74
CA LYS A 24 -11.78 16.88 -13.99
C LYS A 24 -13.25 16.47 -13.84
N LYS A 25 -13.56 15.17 -13.90
CA LYS A 25 -14.93 14.63 -13.81
C LYS A 25 -15.33 14.14 -12.42
N MET A 26 -14.44 14.20 -11.43
CA MET A 26 -14.70 13.65 -10.08
C MET A 26 -15.47 14.63 -9.19
N THR A 27 -16.36 14.09 -8.36
CA THR A 27 -17.05 14.83 -7.31
C THR A 27 -16.10 15.19 -6.15
N LYS A 28 -16.50 16.18 -5.33
CA LYS A 28 -15.68 16.64 -4.18
C LYS A 28 -15.36 15.53 -3.18
N ARG A 29 -16.28 14.56 -2.98
CA ARG A 29 -16.08 13.42 -2.09
C ARG A 29 -15.07 12.42 -2.65
N GLU A 30 -15.18 12.10 -3.94
CA GLU A 30 -14.25 11.20 -4.61
C GLU A 30 -12.84 11.79 -4.66
N LYS A 31 -12.72 13.10 -4.90
CA LYS A 31 -11.42 13.80 -4.87
C LYS A 31 -10.79 13.78 -3.47
N ALA A 32 -11.58 13.92 -2.41
CA ALA A 32 -11.08 13.81 -1.04
C ALA A 32 -10.58 12.39 -0.73
N LEU A 33 -11.34 11.37 -1.11
CA LEU A 33 -10.99 9.96 -0.89
C LEU A 33 -9.74 9.57 -1.69
N TYR A 34 -9.66 10.03 -2.95
CA TYR A 34 -8.48 9.90 -3.79
C TYR A 34 -7.24 10.56 -3.17
N ALA A 35 -7.38 11.77 -2.62
CA ALA A 35 -6.28 12.46 -1.96
C ALA A 35 -5.77 11.67 -0.75
N VAL A 36 -6.67 11.12 0.07
CA VAL A 36 -6.30 10.27 1.22
C VAL A 36 -5.55 9.02 0.76
N LEU A 37 -6.04 8.34 -0.28
CA LEU A 37 -5.38 7.16 -0.85
C LEU A 37 -4.00 7.50 -1.41
N CYS A 38 -3.87 8.62 -2.13
CA CYS A 38 -2.57 9.09 -2.61
C CYS A 38 -1.61 9.34 -1.44
N PHE A 39 -2.05 9.99 -0.37
CA PHE A 39 -1.21 10.23 0.80
C PHE A 39 -0.72 8.93 1.46
N ILE A 40 -1.59 7.92 1.58
CA ILE A 40 -1.22 6.59 2.10
C ILE A 40 -0.18 5.93 1.20
N CYS A 41 -0.39 5.93 -0.11
CA CYS A 41 0.56 5.33 -1.05
C CYS A 41 1.91 6.06 -1.08
N LEU A 42 1.91 7.40 -0.98
CA LEU A 42 3.13 8.20 -0.88
C LEU A 42 3.91 7.87 0.40
N TYR A 43 3.19 7.74 1.52
CA TYR A 43 3.77 7.34 2.80
C TYR A 43 4.43 5.95 2.71
N MET A 44 3.71 4.95 2.18
CA MET A 44 4.25 3.59 2.01
C MET A 44 5.45 3.56 1.05
N GLY A 45 5.40 4.34 -0.02
CA GLY A 45 6.52 4.45 -0.94
C GLY A 45 7.75 5.09 -0.28
N LEU A 46 7.55 6.17 0.47
CA LEU A 46 8.63 6.84 1.20
C LEU A 46 9.27 5.89 2.21
N ASP A 47 8.46 5.08 2.88
CA ASP A 47 8.93 4.04 3.79
C ASP A 47 9.79 2.99 3.08
N TYR A 48 9.31 2.47 1.93
CA TYR A 48 10.07 1.57 1.05
C TYR A 48 11.41 2.16 0.57
N ALA A 49 11.43 3.46 0.24
CA ALA A 49 12.61 4.14 -0.28
C ALA A 49 13.65 4.48 0.80
N ILE A 50 13.19 4.79 2.01
CA ILE A 50 14.03 5.28 3.12
C ILE A 50 14.54 4.14 4.03
N ASN A 51 14.02 2.91 3.89
CA ASN A 51 14.51 1.76 4.65
C ASN A 51 14.43 2.02 6.17
N LYS A 52 13.25 2.41 6.65
CA LYS A 52 12.91 2.14 8.05
C LYS A 52 12.30 0.75 8.09
N ASP A 53 12.71 -0.08 9.05
CA ASP A 53 12.01 -1.30 9.46
C ASP A 53 10.62 -0.93 10.04
N TRP A 54 9.78 -0.28 9.24
CA TRP A 54 8.43 0.06 9.61
C TRP A 54 7.54 -1.14 9.32
N PHE A 55 6.56 -1.38 10.21
CA PHE A 55 5.57 -2.44 10.12
C PHE A 55 5.18 -2.72 8.66
N ASP A 56 5.61 -3.87 8.15
CA ASP A 56 5.29 -4.28 6.80
C ASP A 56 3.76 -4.50 6.72
N PHE A 57 3.18 -4.48 5.52
CA PHE A 57 1.76 -4.79 5.37
C PHE A 57 1.42 -6.16 6.00
N MET A 58 2.38 -7.09 5.96
CA MET A 58 2.32 -8.36 6.66
C MET A 58 2.30 -8.23 8.19
N ASP A 59 3.06 -7.31 8.78
CA ASP A 59 3.06 -7.10 10.23
C ASP A 59 1.75 -6.49 10.74
N LEU A 60 1.09 -5.67 9.92
CA LEU A 60 -0.22 -5.10 10.25
C LEU A 60 -1.36 -6.09 10.01
N MET A 61 -1.20 -6.98 9.03
CA MET A 61 -2.19 -8.03 8.70
C MET A 61 -2.05 -9.28 9.57
N MET A 62 -0.85 -9.59 10.10
CA MET A 62 -0.60 -10.75 10.95
C MET A 62 -1.49 -10.82 12.20
N PRO A 63 -1.76 -9.73 12.94
CA PRO A 63 -2.68 -9.78 14.07
C PRO A 63 -4.13 -10.10 13.67
N VAL A 64 -4.55 -9.66 12.47
CA VAL A 64 -5.91 -9.83 11.95
C VAL A 64 -6.10 -11.22 11.33
N PHE A 65 -5.12 -11.67 10.56
CA PHE A 65 -5.19 -12.90 9.76
C PHE A 65 -4.39 -14.07 10.35
N GLY A 66 -3.53 -13.84 11.33
CA GLY A 66 -2.70 -14.88 11.94
C GLY A 66 -3.51 -15.97 12.65
N ASN A 67 -4.62 -15.58 13.29
CA ASN A 67 -5.55 -16.55 13.88
C ASN A 67 -6.30 -17.37 12.82
N LEU A 68 -6.62 -16.76 11.67
CA LEU A 68 -7.22 -17.45 10.53
C LEU A 68 -6.23 -18.41 9.88
N ALA A 69 -4.98 -17.99 9.69
CA ALA A 69 -3.90 -18.83 9.17
C ALA A 69 -3.66 -20.04 10.09
N LYS A 70 -3.64 -19.83 11.42
CA LYS A 70 -3.50 -20.92 12.39
C LYS A 70 -4.70 -21.88 12.38
N ALA A 71 -5.92 -21.35 12.25
CA ALA A 71 -7.12 -22.20 12.13
C ALA A 71 -7.14 -23.03 10.84
N ILE A 72 -6.62 -22.49 9.73
CA ILE A 72 -6.47 -23.23 8.47
C ILE A 72 -5.37 -24.29 8.60
N ASP A 73 -4.24 -23.96 9.23
CA ASP A 73 -3.15 -24.89 9.48
C ASP A 73 -3.62 -26.05 10.37
N ASP A 74 -4.26 -25.75 11.51
CA ASP A 74 -4.83 -26.76 12.42
C ASP A 74 -5.89 -27.63 11.71
N TYR A 75 -6.68 -27.07 10.80
CA TYR A 75 -7.67 -27.81 10.02
C TYR A 75 -7.04 -28.75 8.97
N LEU A 76 -5.96 -28.31 8.32
CA LEU A 76 -5.24 -29.10 7.31
C LEU A 76 -4.31 -30.14 7.94
N ASN A 77 -3.83 -29.89 9.16
CA ASN A 77 -2.88 -30.73 9.88
C ASN A 77 -3.54 -31.84 10.73
N VAL A 78 -4.84 -32.11 10.53
CA VAL A 78 -5.56 -33.23 11.19
C VAL A 78 -5.21 -34.61 10.59
N ASN A 79 -4.30 -34.69 9.61
CA ASN A 79 -3.88 -35.96 8.99
C ASN A 79 -2.35 -36.15 8.95
N ALA A 80 -1.69 -36.17 10.11
CA ALA A 80 -0.37 -36.79 10.28
C ALA A 80 -0.37 -37.75 11.48
#